data_AF-A0A257W1P7-F1
#
_entry.id   AF-A0A257W1P7-F1
#
_cell.length_a   1.000
_cell.length_b   1.000
_cell.length_c   1.000
_cell.angle_alpha   90.00
_cell.angle_beta   90.00
_cell.angle_gamma   90.00
#
_symmetry.space_group_name_H-M   'P 1'
#
loop_
_entity.id
_entity.type
_entity.pdbx_description
1 polymer ?
#
loop_
_entity_poly.entity_id
_entity_poly.type
_entity_poly.pdbx_seq_one_letter_code
_entity_poly.pdbx_strand_id
1 'polypeptide(L)'
;MRIIPFIISTALTGGLVYLLNNPIGESIPMPLGKFLSPQHGFWQNAEPADADYSTDLSLPDIEGKAEVYLDERLVPHIFADNERDAYFAQGYLHARFRLFQMDLQTLAAEGRASEIAGEKAVRFDREQRRLGMKYAAENALQAIGTSDTKFAFDAYTAGVNAYISSLTESQLPLEYKILNFKPEKWTNYRTALLLKMMAKMLSSGTESDLAHTNAKTVFSDAELKALYPQVNDSLMPIVPAGTAFATPGIVPVKPAIADSLYLDNKQAVNITEVSRPDKNNGSNNWVVSGSRTESGAPILCNDPHLELSLPSIWYELQVVTPKSNAYGVSL
;
A
#
# COMPACT_ATOMS: atom_id res chain seq x y z
N MET A 1 -8.98 -28.58 -56.55
CA MET A 1 -9.88 -28.07 -55.48
C MET A 1 -9.07 -27.45 -54.34
N ARG A 2 -8.45 -26.28 -54.55
CA ARG A 2 -7.59 -25.62 -53.54
C ARG A 2 -8.35 -24.71 -52.57
N ILE A 3 -9.60 -24.40 -52.88
CA ILE A 3 -10.45 -23.48 -52.11
C ILE A 3 -10.84 -24.08 -50.75
N ILE A 4 -11.19 -25.37 -50.70
CA ILE A 4 -11.57 -26.05 -49.45
C ILE A 4 -10.41 -26.09 -48.44
N PRO A 5 -9.19 -26.55 -48.82
CA PRO A 5 -8.03 -26.48 -47.91
C PRO A 5 -7.70 -25.05 -47.45
N PHE A 6 -7.84 -24.06 -48.35
CA PHE A 6 -7.60 -22.65 -48.01
C PHE A 6 -8.60 -22.13 -46.97
N ILE A 7 -9.91 -22.40 -47.14
CA ILE A 7 -10.95 -22.00 -46.18
C ILE A 7 -10.70 -22.66 -44.82
N ILE A 8 -10.42 -23.97 -44.79
CA ILE A 8 -10.14 -24.70 -43.55
C ILE A 8 -8.91 -24.12 -42.84
N SER A 9 -7.81 -23.91 -43.57
CA SER A 9 -6.59 -23.34 -43.00
C SER A 9 -6.81 -21.92 -42.47
N THR A 10 -7.57 -21.09 -43.18
CA THR A 10 -7.91 -19.73 -42.75
C THR A 10 -8.77 -19.74 -41.48
N ALA A 11 -9.81 -20.58 -41.44
CA ALA A 11 -10.69 -20.71 -40.29
C ALA A 11 -9.95 -21.24 -39.05
N LEU A 12 -9.11 -22.26 -39.22
CA LEU A 12 -8.27 -22.79 -38.13
C LEU A 12 -7.28 -21.75 -37.61
N THR A 13 -6.59 -21.05 -38.52
CA THR A 13 -5.62 -20.01 -38.12
C THR A 13 -6.32 -18.86 -37.40
N GLY A 14 -7.43 -18.35 -37.95
CA GLY A 14 -8.22 -17.30 -37.31
C GLY A 14 -8.77 -17.74 -35.94
N GLY A 15 -9.26 -18.97 -35.85
CA GLY A 15 -9.71 -19.57 -34.60
C GLY A 15 -8.60 -19.67 -33.56
N LEU A 16 -7.40 -20.14 -33.94
CA LEU A 16 -6.24 -20.20 -33.05
C LEU A 16 -5.78 -18.82 -32.60
N VAL A 17 -5.70 -17.84 -33.51
CA VAL A 17 -5.35 -16.46 -33.16
C VAL A 17 -6.36 -15.88 -32.17
N TYR A 18 -7.66 -16.09 -32.41
CA TYR A 18 -8.70 -15.64 -31.49
C TYR A 18 -8.61 -16.33 -30.13
N LEU A 19 -8.51 -17.67 -30.10
CA LEU A 19 -8.47 -18.45 -28.86
C LEU A 19 -7.22 -18.15 -28.04
N LEU A 20 -6.06 -17.98 -28.67
CA LEU A 20 -4.80 -17.71 -27.96
C LEU A 20 -4.73 -16.26 -27.48
N ASN A 21 -5.37 -15.30 -28.15
CA ASN A 21 -5.37 -13.90 -27.74
C ASN A 21 -6.43 -13.54 -26.69
N ASN A 22 -7.26 -14.49 -26.28
CA ASN A 22 -8.27 -14.31 -25.25
C ASN A 22 -8.02 -15.29 -24.09
N PRO A 23 -8.39 -14.92 -22.85
CA PRO A 23 -8.37 -15.85 -21.71
C PRO A 23 -9.25 -17.08 -21.98
N ILE A 24 -8.85 -18.24 -21.46
CA ILE A 24 -9.60 -19.49 -21.60
C ILE A 24 -10.14 -19.87 -20.21
N GLY A 25 -11.42 -19.58 -19.98
CA GLY A 25 -12.09 -19.80 -18.71
C GLY A 25 -11.62 -18.86 -17.59
N GLU A 26 -12.12 -19.08 -16.38
CA GLU A 26 -11.80 -18.25 -15.20
C GLU A 26 -10.46 -18.60 -14.54
N SER A 27 -9.91 -19.77 -14.86
CA SER A 27 -8.68 -20.30 -14.25
C SER A 27 -7.40 -19.90 -14.98
N ILE A 28 -7.48 -19.50 -16.26
CA ILE A 28 -6.34 -19.05 -17.05
C ILE A 28 -6.62 -17.61 -17.54
N PRO A 29 -6.35 -16.59 -16.71
CA PRO A 29 -6.54 -15.19 -17.10
C PRO A 29 -5.58 -14.76 -18.22
N MET A 30 -4.51 -15.54 -18.47
CA MET A 30 -3.41 -15.20 -19.37
C MET A 30 -3.74 -15.50 -20.85
N PRO A 31 -3.83 -14.49 -21.74
CA PRO A 31 -3.95 -14.69 -23.18
C PRO A 31 -2.62 -15.15 -23.78
N LEU A 32 -2.42 -16.46 -23.91
CA LEU A 32 -1.16 -17.10 -24.34
C LEU A 32 -0.54 -16.49 -25.61
N GLY A 33 -1.34 -16.17 -26.61
CA GLY A 33 -0.88 -15.58 -27.87
C GLY A 33 -0.23 -14.21 -27.69
N LYS A 34 -0.90 -13.32 -26.93
CA LYS A 34 -0.35 -12.00 -26.58
C LYS A 34 0.84 -12.14 -25.64
N PHE A 35 0.72 -13.01 -24.65
CA PHE A 35 1.77 -13.24 -23.66
C PHE A 35 3.07 -13.77 -24.28
N LEU A 36 2.97 -14.69 -25.25
CA LEU A 36 4.13 -15.26 -25.95
C LEU A 36 4.59 -14.41 -27.15
N SER A 37 3.91 -13.31 -27.47
CA SER A 37 4.28 -12.42 -28.58
C SER A 37 5.70 -11.88 -28.39
N PRO A 38 6.60 -12.01 -29.37
CA PRO A 38 7.92 -11.41 -29.29
C PRO A 38 7.89 -9.88 -29.19
N GLN A 39 6.84 -9.22 -29.70
CA GLN A 39 6.75 -7.75 -29.77
C GLN A 39 6.11 -7.12 -28.52
N HIS A 40 5.21 -7.83 -27.84
CA HIS A 40 4.42 -7.27 -26.74
C HIS A 40 4.40 -8.15 -25.49
N GLY A 41 4.78 -9.43 -25.63
CA GLY A 41 4.73 -10.44 -24.60
C GLY A 41 5.81 -10.31 -23.53
N PHE A 42 5.97 -11.37 -22.73
CA PHE A 42 6.89 -11.38 -21.59
C PHE A 42 8.37 -11.22 -22.00
N TRP A 43 8.71 -11.57 -23.24
CA TRP A 43 10.06 -11.40 -23.79
C TRP A 43 10.55 -9.95 -23.73
N GLN A 44 9.62 -8.99 -23.81
CA GLN A 44 9.93 -7.56 -23.74
C GLN A 44 10.23 -7.08 -22.31
N ASN A 45 9.97 -7.90 -21.28
CA ASN A 45 10.33 -7.61 -19.89
C ASN A 45 11.67 -8.21 -19.47
N ALA A 46 12.40 -8.88 -20.38
CA ALA A 46 13.72 -9.39 -20.08
C ALA A 46 14.71 -8.22 -19.92
N GLU A 47 15.40 -8.16 -18.79
CA GLU A 47 16.39 -7.14 -18.51
C GLU A 47 17.78 -7.59 -18.99
N PRO A 48 18.59 -6.69 -19.59
CA PRO A 48 19.95 -7.02 -19.98
C PRO A 48 20.82 -7.30 -18.75
N ALA A 49 21.73 -8.26 -18.87
CA ALA A 49 22.60 -8.67 -17.76
C ALA A 49 23.59 -7.56 -17.31
N ASP A 50 23.81 -6.57 -18.17
CA ASP A 50 24.66 -5.40 -18.01
C ASP A 50 23.85 -4.10 -17.94
N ALA A 51 22.56 -4.17 -17.56
CA ALA A 51 21.72 -3.01 -17.40
C ALA A 51 22.31 -2.03 -16.38
N ASP A 52 22.72 -0.85 -16.84
CA ASP A 52 22.95 0.30 -15.98
C ASP A 52 21.61 1.00 -15.75
N TYR A 53 21.12 0.97 -14.52
CA TYR A 53 19.89 1.66 -14.14
C TYR A 53 20.15 3.13 -13.78
N SER A 54 21.41 3.54 -13.65
CA SER A 54 21.80 4.94 -13.50
C SER A 54 21.33 5.68 -14.74
N THR A 55 20.42 6.63 -14.56
CA THR A 55 19.83 7.34 -15.69
C THR A 55 19.46 8.75 -15.27
N ASP A 56 19.80 9.72 -16.13
CA ASP A 56 19.28 11.07 -16.00
C ASP A 56 17.78 11.02 -16.34
N LEU A 57 16.94 10.90 -15.31
CA LEU A 57 15.50 10.98 -15.45
C LEU A 57 15.09 12.41 -15.83
N SER A 58 15.09 12.70 -17.13
CA SER A 58 14.48 13.92 -17.68
C SER A 58 12.97 13.77 -17.71
N LEU A 59 12.33 14.05 -16.58
CA LEU A 59 10.89 13.88 -16.41
C LEU A 59 10.12 15.09 -16.97
N PRO A 60 9.05 14.88 -17.78
CA PRO A 60 8.42 15.94 -18.57
C PRO A 60 7.66 17.01 -17.76
N ASP A 61 7.27 16.70 -16.52
CA ASP A 61 6.39 17.56 -15.70
C ASP A 61 7.10 18.14 -14.45
N ILE A 62 8.43 18.23 -14.49
CA ILE A 62 9.24 18.86 -13.44
C ILE A 62 9.34 20.37 -13.71
N GLU A 63 9.10 21.18 -12.69
CA GLU A 63 9.07 22.64 -12.80
C GLU A 63 10.45 23.30 -12.64
N GLY A 64 11.29 22.73 -11.75
CA GLY A 64 12.66 23.14 -11.50
C GLY A 64 13.68 22.12 -12.02
N LYS A 65 14.79 21.94 -11.28
CA LYS A 65 15.74 20.86 -11.53
C LYS A 65 15.49 19.71 -10.55
N ALA A 66 15.45 18.49 -11.05
CA ALA A 66 15.56 17.29 -10.21
C ALA A 66 16.46 16.24 -10.89
N GLU A 67 17.29 15.60 -10.10
CA GLU A 67 18.20 14.54 -10.51
C GLU A 67 17.94 13.31 -9.64
N VAL A 68 17.99 12.12 -10.25
CA VAL A 68 17.84 10.85 -9.53
C VAL A 68 19.08 10.02 -9.80
N TYR A 69 19.80 9.70 -8.73
CA TYR A 69 20.91 8.76 -8.75
C TYR A 69 20.46 7.43 -8.15
N LEU A 70 20.74 6.32 -8.82
CA LEU A 70 20.52 4.97 -8.27
C LEU A 70 21.88 4.40 -7.87
N ASP A 71 22.03 4.00 -6.61
CA ASP A 71 23.26 3.40 -6.13
C ASP A 71 23.42 1.93 -6.59
N GLU A 72 24.50 1.28 -6.19
CA GLU A 72 24.79 -0.13 -6.48
C GLU A 72 23.72 -1.13 -5.96
N ARG A 73 22.87 -0.71 -5.03
CA ARG A 73 21.74 -1.50 -4.49
C ARG A 73 20.41 -1.12 -5.14
N LEU A 74 20.42 -0.20 -6.12
CA LEU A 74 19.26 0.42 -6.74
C LEU A 74 18.40 1.24 -5.78
N VAL A 75 19.00 1.79 -4.72
CA VAL A 75 18.33 2.79 -3.87
C VAL A 75 18.34 4.14 -4.61
N PRO A 76 17.18 4.76 -4.85
CA PRO A 76 17.14 6.08 -5.47
C PRO A 76 17.46 7.18 -4.47
N HIS A 77 18.30 8.09 -4.92
CA HIS A 77 18.63 9.35 -4.27
C HIS A 77 18.08 10.49 -5.14
N ILE A 78 16.99 11.09 -4.68
CA ILE A 78 16.32 12.21 -5.35
C ILE A 78 16.93 13.52 -4.84
N PHE A 79 17.48 14.32 -5.74
CA PHE A 79 17.93 15.68 -5.48
C PHE A 79 17.05 16.65 -6.27
N ALA A 80 16.28 17.50 -5.61
CA ALA A 80 15.40 18.45 -6.28
C ALA A 80 15.48 19.85 -5.68
N ASP A 81 15.32 20.88 -6.51
CA ASP A 81 15.35 22.28 -6.07
C ASP A 81 14.13 22.65 -5.20
N ASN A 82 13.06 21.86 -5.25
CA ASN A 82 11.83 22.11 -4.51
C ASN A 82 11.12 20.79 -4.13
N GLU A 83 10.25 20.88 -3.12
CA GLU A 83 9.53 19.72 -2.56
C GLU A 83 8.53 19.10 -3.53
N ARG A 84 7.89 19.91 -4.39
CA ARG A 84 6.91 19.43 -5.37
C ARG A 84 7.57 18.47 -6.36
N ASP A 85 8.73 18.83 -6.91
CA ASP A 85 9.46 17.99 -7.85
C ASP A 85 10.08 16.76 -7.17
N ALA A 86 10.50 16.88 -5.90
CA ALA A 86 10.91 15.73 -5.10
C ALA A 86 9.80 14.69 -4.94
N TYR A 87 8.58 15.12 -4.56
CA TYR A 87 7.43 14.21 -4.42
C TYR A 87 6.95 13.65 -5.76
N PHE A 88 7.02 14.45 -6.83
CA PHE A 88 6.77 13.96 -8.20
C PHE A 88 7.74 12.83 -8.56
N ALA A 89 9.05 13.05 -8.38
CA ALA A 89 10.07 12.03 -8.68
C ALA A 89 9.86 10.77 -7.82
N GLN A 90 9.53 10.93 -6.54
CA GLN A 90 9.21 9.81 -5.65
C GLN A 90 8.03 8.98 -6.19
N GLY A 91 6.93 9.62 -6.58
CA GLY A 91 5.77 8.92 -7.16
C GLY A 91 6.10 8.21 -8.48
N TYR A 92 6.88 8.86 -9.34
CA TYR A 92 7.36 8.25 -10.58
C TYR A 92 8.20 6.99 -10.32
N LEU A 93 9.13 7.04 -9.36
CA LEU A 93 10.00 5.90 -9.03
C LEU A 93 9.24 4.77 -8.36
N HIS A 94 8.33 5.06 -7.43
CA HIS A 94 7.46 4.04 -6.86
C HIS A 94 6.65 3.34 -7.94
N ALA A 95 6.08 4.07 -8.91
CA ALA A 95 5.40 3.45 -10.04
C ALA A 95 6.39 2.64 -10.90
N ARG A 96 7.55 3.19 -11.22
CA ARG A 96 8.58 2.50 -12.02
C ARG A 96 8.93 1.12 -11.48
N PHE A 97 9.10 1.01 -10.17
CA PHE A 97 9.56 -0.23 -9.56
C PHE A 97 8.44 -1.08 -8.96
N ARG A 98 7.32 -0.48 -8.55
CA ARG A 98 6.28 -1.13 -7.73
C ARG A 98 4.85 -0.92 -8.24
N LEU A 99 4.65 -0.48 -9.49
CA LEU A 99 3.31 -0.18 -10.04
C LEU A 99 2.28 -1.30 -9.80
N PHE A 100 2.61 -2.55 -10.16
CA PHE A 100 1.69 -3.67 -9.96
C PHE A 100 1.33 -3.88 -8.48
N GLN A 101 2.34 -3.81 -7.59
CA GLN A 101 2.14 -3.97 -6.14
C GLN A 101 1.20 -2.89 -5.60
N MET A 102 1.46 -1.61 -5.88
CA MET A 102 0.64 -0.51 -5.36
C MET A 102 -0.79 -0.53 -5.92
N ASP A 103 -0.95 -0.92 -7.19
CA ASP A 103 -2.23 -0.99 -7.87
C ASP A 103 -3.09 -2.12 -7.29
N LEU A 104 -2.53 -3.33 -7.17
CA LEU A 104 -3.20 -4.46 -6.56
C LEU A 104 -3.58 -4.20 -5.09
N GLN A 105 -2.67 -3.61 -4.32
CA GLN A 105 -2.92 -3.28 -2.92
C GLN A 105 -4.08 -2.29 -2.75
N THR A 106 -4.19 -1.31 -3.64
CA THR A 106 -5.29 -0.33 -3.59
C THR A 106 -6.62 -0.89 -4.08
N LEU A 107 -6.62 -1.77 -5.08
CA LEU A 107 -7.82 -2.57 -5.44
C LEU A 107 -8.26 -3.46 -4.28
N ALA A 108 -7.31 -4.15 -3.64
CA ALA A 108 -7.60 -4.99 -2.49
C ALA A 108 -8.17 -4.16 -1.33
N ALA A 109 -7.56 -3.02 -0.98
CA ALA A 109 -8.07 -2.12 0.04
C ALA A 109 -9.48 -1.59 -0.26
N GLU A 110 -9.78 -1.29 -1.53
CA GLU A 110 -11.12 -0.86 -1.95
C GLU A 110 -12.16 -1.99 -1.96
N GLY A 111 -11.73 -3.25 -1.86
CA GLY A 111 -12.57 -4.42 -2.02
C GLY A 111 -12.98 -4.64 -3.46
N ARG A 112 -11.99 -4.66 -4.35
CA ARG A 112 -12.08 -4.93 -5.80
C ARG A 112 -11.12 -6.02 -6.24
N ALA A 113 -10.58 -6.83 -5.31
CA ALA A 113 -9.67 -7.92 -5.64
C ALA A 113 -10.33 -8.99 -6.54
N SER A 114 -11.65 -9.16 -6.46
CA SER A 114 -12.40 -10.08 -7.33
C SER A 114 -12.42 -9.69 -8.79
N GLU A 115 -12.11 -8.44 -9.15
CA GLU A 115 -11.96 -8.03 -10.56
C GLU A 115 -10.77 -8.74 -11.22
N ILE A 116 -9.77 -9.17 -10.43
CA ILE A 116 -8.58 -9.87 -10.91
C ILE A 116 -8.63 -11.35 -10.53
N ALA A 117 -8.99 -11.65 -9.28
CA ALA A 117 -8.94 -12.99 -8.73
C ALA A 117 -10.25 -13.79 -8.93
N GLY A 118 -11.32 -13.16 -9.42
CA GLY A 118 -12.62 -13.81 -9.63
C GLY A 118 -13.36 -14.16 -8.33
N GLU A 119 -14.24 -15.15 -8.39
CA GLU A 119 -15.20 -15.49 -7.32
C GLU A 119 -14.53 -15.75 -5.95
N LYS A 120 -13.33 -16.35 -5.93
CA LYS A 120 -12.59 -16.65 -4.70
C LYS A 120 -12.26 -15.42 -3.85
N ALA A 121 -12.21 -14.23 -4.45
CA ALA A 121 -11.94 -12.97 -3.73
C ALA A 121 -13.20 -12.19 -3.36
N VAL A 122 -14.40 -12.63 -3.74
CA VAL A 122 -15.66 -11.92 -3.43
C VAL A 122 -15.89 -11.79 -1.93
N ARG A 123 -15.55 -12.83 -1.16
CA ARG A 123 -15.64 -12.77 0.31
C ARG A 123 -14.70 -11.70 0.86
N PHE A 124 -13.46 -11.67 0.40
CA PHE A 124 -12.46 -10.70 0.81
C PHE A 124 -12.92 -9.26 0.50
N ASP A 125 -13.44 -9.02 -0.69
CA ASP A 125 -13.97 -7.70 -1.08
C ASP A 125 -15.11 -7.23 -0.19
N ARG A 126 -16.04 -8.12 0.16
CA ARG A 126 -17.13 -7.81 1.09
C ARG A 126 -16.61 -7.46 2.47
N GLU A 127 -15.55 -8.12 2.95
CA GLU A 127 -14.93 -7.84 4.23
C GLU A 127 -14.25 -6.46 4.24
N GLN A 128 -13.49 -6.09 3.20
CA GLN A 128 -12.84 -4.77 3.10
C GLN A 128 -13.86 -3.62 3.03
N ARG A 129 -14.94 -3.82 2.27
CA ARG A 129 -16.03 -2.83 2.17
C ARG A 129 -16.78 -2.66 3.49
N ARG A 130 -17.03 -3.76 4.22
CA ARG A 130 -17.67 -3.74 5.56
C ARG A 130 -16.78 -3.11 6.62
N LEU A 131 -15.47 -3.33 6.53
CA LEU A 131 -14.49 -2.67 7.41
C LEU A 131 -14.48 -1.15 7.19
N GLY A 132 -14.95 -0.67 6.02
CA GLY A 132 -15.06 0.75 5.72
C GLY A 132 -13.78 1.35 5.15
N MET A 133 -12.93 0.55 4.48
CA MET A 133 -11.67 1.03 3.90
C MET A 133 -11.85 2.21 2.95
N LYS A 134 -12.84 2.13 2.05
CA LYS A 134 -13.24 3.23 1.17
C LYS A 134 -13.62 4.49 1.96
N TYR A 135 -14.53 4.34 2.93
CA TYR A 135 -15.00 5.44 3.77
C TYR A 135 -13.84 6.10 4.53
N ALA A 136 -12.92 5.29 5.07
CA ALA A 136 -11.74 5.77 5.77
C ALA A 136 -10.78 6.52 4.84
N ALA A 137 -10.63 6.11 3.58
CA ALA A 137 -9.81 6.79 2.57
C ALA A 137 -10.46 8.12 2.11
N GLU A 138 -11.78 8.15 1.94
CA GLU A 138 -12.53 9.38 1.62
C GLU A 138 -12.40 10.42 2.75
N ASN A 139 -12.53 10.00 4.01
CA ASN A 139 -12.32 10.88 5.16
C ASN A 139 -10.88 11.38 5.26
N ALA A 140 -9.90 10.51 5.00
CA ALA A 140 -8.49 10.90 4.97
C ALA A 140 -8.24 11.97 3.89
N LEU A 141 -8.86 11.83 2.71
CA LEU A 141 -8.75 12.82 1.65
C LEU A 141 -9.36 14.17 2.01
N GLN A 142 -10.49 14.19 2.71
CA GLN A 142 -11.07 15.45 3.18
C GLN A 142 -10.11 16.18 4.13
N ALA A 143 -9.49 15.44 5.06
CA ALA A 143 -8.49 15.99 5.97
C ALA A 143 -7.22 16.46 5.25
N ILE A 144 -6.72 15.69 4.28
CA ILE A 144 -5.55 16.06 3.47
C ILE A 144 -5.86 17.30 2.63
N GLY A 145 -7.07 17.37 2.05
CA GLY A 145 -7.48 18.44 1.15
C GLY A 145 -7.53 19.82 1.79
N THR A 146 -7.64 19.90 3.11
CA THR A 146 -7.59 21.16 3.89
C THR A 146 -6.25 21.42 4.55
N SER A 147 -5.27 20.53 4.36
CA SER A 147 -3.95 20.61 4.98
C SER A 147 -2.90 21.17 4.02
N ASP A 148 -1.82 21.70 4.58
CA ASP A 148 -0.66 22.18 3.83
C ASP A 148 0.12 21.06 3.11
N THR A 149 -0.25 19.78 3.31
CA THR A 149 0.41 18.63 2.65
C THR A 149 -0.31 18.18 1.38
N LYS A 150 -1.44 18.80 1.01
CA LYS A 150 -2.20 18.44 -0.21
C LYS A 150 -1.32 18.49 -1.46
N PHE A 151 -0.45 19.48 -1.58
CA PHE A 151 0.42 19.64 -2.75
C PHE A 151 1.35 18.43 -2.93
N ALA A 152 1.83 17.81 -1.84
CA ALA A 152 2.69 16.64 -1.89
C ALA A 152 1.95 15.42 -2.46
N PHE A 153 0.67 15.25 -2.08
CA PHE A 153 -0.20 14.21 -2.64
C PHE A 153 -0.44 14.42 -4.14
N ASP A 154 -0.75 15.66 -4.53
CA ASP A 154 -0.99 15.99 -5.94
C ASP A 154 0.27 15.74 -6.79
N ALA A 155 1.44 16.16 -6.30
CA ALA A 155 2.72 15.98 -6.97
C ALA A 155 3.10 14.50 -7.10
N TYR A 156 2.99 13.72 -6.01
CA TYR A 156 3.22 12.28 -6.02
C TYR A 156 2.30 11.57 -7.02
N THR A 157 1.00 11.90 -7.00
CA THR A 157 0.02 11.33 -7.94
C THR A 157 0.34 11.70 -9.39
N ALA A 158 0.80 12.92 -9.65
CA ALA A 158 1.25 13.32 -10.98
C ALA A 158 2.45 12.48 -11.44
N GLY A 159 3.43 12.25 -10.56
CA GLY A 159 4.59 11.39 -10.83
C GLY A 159 4.21 9.95 -11.19
N VAL A 160 3.33 9.33 -10.40
CA VAL A 160 2.82 7.98 -10.69
C VAL A 160 2.14 7.94 -12.07
N ASN A 161 1.30 8.92 -12.37
CA ASN A 161 0.58 8.98 -13.64
C ASN A 161 1.49 9.28 -14.83
N ALA A 162 2.57 10.04 -14.64
CA ALA A 162 3.57 10.26 -15.69
C ALA A 162 4.24 8.94 -16.09
N TYR A 163 4.56 8.07 -15.12
CA TYR A 163 5.05 6.72 -15.44
C TYR A 163 3.98 5.89 -16.15
N ILE A 164 2.77 5.80 -15.59
CA ILE A 164 1.66 5.02 -16.20
C ILE A 164 1.40 5.45 -17.65
N SER A 165 1.41 6.76 -17.91
CA SER A 165 1.14 7.32 -19.25
C SER A 165 2.28 7.06 -20.24
N SER A 166 3.50 6.82 -19.75
CA SER A 166 4.67 6.50 -20.58
C SER A 166 4.70 5.04 -21.04
N LEU A 167 3.93 4.15 -20.42
CA LEU A 167 3.96 2.72 -20.69
C LEU A 167 3.25 2.38 -22.01
N THR A 168 3.98 1.72 -22.90
CA THR A 168 3.39 0.98 -24.02
C THR A 168 2.99 -0.44 -23.60
N GLU A 169 2.23 -1.15 -24.43
CA GLU A 169 1.81 -2.54 -24.15
C GLU A 169 3.00 -3.49 -23.93
N SER A 170 4.11 -3.28 -24.64
CA SER A 170 5.33 -4.10 -24.47
C SER A 170 6.06 -3.80 -23.16
N GLN A 171 5.91 -2.59 -22.62
CA GLN A 171 6.58 -2.14 -21.39
C GLN A 171 5.76 -2.37 -20.12
N LEU A 172 4.50 -2.81 -20.23
CA LEU A 172 3.70 -3.17 -19.06
C LEU A 172 4.44 -4.21 -18.21
N PRO A 173 4.43 -4.06 -16.86
CA PRO A 173 4.97 -5.08 -15.98
C PRO A 173 4.37 -6.46 -16.26
N LEU A 174 5.15 -7.49 -16.01
CA LEU A 174 4.83 -8.88 -16.39
C LEU A 174 3.48 -9.34 -15.82
N GLU A 175 3.17 -8.95 -14.59
CA GLU A 175 1.98 -9.35 -13.87
C GLU A 175 0.70 -8.88 -14.56
N TYR A 176 0.70 -7.68 -15.15
CA TYR A 176 -0.42 -7.18 -15.95
C TYR A 176 -0.66 -8.03 -17.21
N LYS A 177 0.42 -8.54 -17.82
CA LYS A 177 0.33 -9.43 -19.00
C LYS A 177 -0.19 -10.82 -18.63
N ILE A 178 0.19 -11.33 -17.46
CA ILE A 178 -0.27 -12.62 -16.93
C ILE A 178 -1.75 -12.54 -16.54
N LEU A 179 -2.14 -11.48 -15.84
CA LEU A 179 -3.48 -11.32 -15.28
C LEU A 179 -4.45 -10.62 -16.25
N ASN A 180 -3.96 -10.19 -17.41
CA ASN A 180 -4.74 -9.59 -18.49
C ASN A 180 -5.59 -8.38 -18.06
N PHE A 181 -4.97 -7.50 -17.29
CA PHE A 181 -5.54 -6.20 -16.94
C PHE A 181 -4.49 -5.10 -17.13
N LYS A 182 -4.91 -3.85 -17.01
CA LYS A 182 -4.04 -2.68 -17.19
C LYS A 182 -4.07 -1.82 -15.93
N PRO A 183 -2.99 -1.06 -15.64
CA PRO A 183 -2.98 -0.14 -14.52
C PRO A 183 -4.09 0.91 -14.67
N GLU A 184 -4.77 1.21 -13.56
CA GLU A 184 -5.71 2.32 -13.51
C GLU A 184 -4.98 3.65 -13.31
N LYS A 185 -5.60 4.75 -13.75
CA LYS A 185 -5.10 6.09 -13.45
C LYS A 185 -4.98 6.26 -11.93
N TRP A 186 -3.81 6.69 -11.48
CA TRP A 186 -3.58 6.94 -10.06
C TRP A 186 -4.29 8.22 -9.61
N THR A 187 -4.91 8.18 -8.44
CA THR A 187 -5.57 9.34 -7.83
C THR A 187 -5.11 9.48 -6.40
N ASN A 188 -5.25 10.68 -5.80
CA ASN A 188 -4.97 10.85 -4.38
C ASN A 188 -5.78 9.89 -3.51
N TYR A 189 -6.97 9.48 -3.96
CA TYR A 189 -7.79 8.48 -3.29
C TYR A 189 -7.08 7.13 -3.20
N ARG A 190 -6.36 6.70 -4.23
CA ARG A 190 -5.54 5.49 -4.19
C ARG A 190 -4.37 5.63 -3.21
N THR A 191 -3.70 6.78 -3.17
CA THR A 191 -2.69 7.07 -2.14
C THR A 191 -3.31 6.94 -0.73
N ALA A 192 -4.51 7.49 -0.53
CA ALA A 192 -5.22 7.37 0.75
C ALA A 192 -5.62 5.91 1.08
N LEU A 193 -6.05 5.11 0.10
CA LEU A 193 -6.32 3.68 0.26
C LEU A 193 -5.08 2.92 0.72
N LEU A 194 -3.91 3.17 0.09
CA LEU A 194 -2.65 2.54 0.46
C LEU A 194 -2.28 2.87 1.92
N LEU A 195 -2.42 4.14 2.31
CA LEU A 195 -2.20 4.57 3.70
C LEU A 195 -3.18 3.92 4.68
N LYS A 196 -4.47 3.78 4.32
CA LYS A 196 -5.44 3.07 5.16
C LYS A 196 -5.12 1.59 5.26
N MET A 197 -4.62 0.97 4.20
CA MET A 197 -4.21 -0.45 4.23
C MET A 197 -3.04 -0.65 5.19
N MET A 198 -2.04 0.24 5.17
CA MET A 198 -0.96 0.21 6.16
C MET A 198 -1.49 0.46 7.57
N ALA A 199 -2.38 1.44 7.76
CA ALA A 199 -2.98 1.69 9.07
C ALA A 199 -3.69 0.44 9.60
N LYS A 200 -4.50 -0.23 8.77
CA LYS A 200 -5.13 -1.51 9.11
C LYS A 200 -4.08 -2.56 9.47
N MET A 201 -3.02 -2.71 8.69
CA MET A 201 -1.97 -3.70 8.98
C MET A 201 -1.33 -3.47 10.37
N LEU A 202 -1.09 -2.21 10.74
CA LEU A 202 -0.44 -1.86 11.99
C LEU A 202 -1.37 -1.81 13.20
N SER A 203 -2.67 -1.62 12.98
CA SER A 203 -3.62 -1.41 14.08
C SER A 203 -4.67 -2.52 14.22
N SER A 204 -4.92 -3.35 13.20
CA SER A 204 -6.02 -4.31 13.24
C SER A 204 -5.64 -5.63 13.89
N GLY A 205 -6.63 -6.29 14.51
CA GLY A 205 -6.48 -7.63 15.10
C GLY A 205 -5.94 -7.63 16.53
N THR A 206 -5.54 -6.48 17.08
CA THR A 206 -5.19 -6.31 18.50
C THR A 206 -6.39 -5.98 19.38
N GLU A 207 -7.53 -5.65 18.77
CA GLU A 207 -8.73 -5.21 19.46
C GLU A 207 -9.33 -6.36 20.27
N SER A 208 -9.76 -6.08 21.49
CA SER A 208 -10.42 -7.06 22.37
C SER A 208 -11.80 -6.62 22.80
N ASP A 209 -12.47 -5.76 22.01
CA ASP A 209 -13.76 -5.15 22.34
C ASP A 209 -14.83 -6.17 22.71
N LEU A 210 -15.01 -7.22 21.90
CA LEU A 210 -16.01 -8.25 22.17
C LEU A 210 -15.64 -9.08 23.42
N ALA A 211 -14.36 -9.43 23.60
CA ALA A 211 -13.90 -10.15 24.78
C ALA A 211 -14.05 -9.31 26.06
N HIS A 212 -13.69 -8.04 26.02
CA HIS A 212 -13.88 -7.09 27.12
C HIS A 212 -15.36 -6.80 27.40
N THR A 213 -16.22 -6.84 26.37
CA THR A 213 -17.69 -6.76 26.55
C THR A 213 -18.20 -7.96 27.33
N ASN A 214 -17.80 -9.16 26.95
CA ASN A 214 -18.15 -10.37 27.70
C ASN A 214 -17.58 -10.33 29.12
N ALA A 215 -16.37 -9.79 29.31
CA ALA A 215 -15.74 -9.65 30.62
C ALA A 215 -16.54 -8.74 31.57
N LYS A 216 -17.26 -7.72 31.05
CA LYS A 216 -18.18 -6.87 31.84
C LYS A 216 -19.37 -7.63 32.45
N THR A 217 -19.63 -8.86 32.00
CA THR A 217 -20.67 -9.71 32.62
C THR A 217 -20.20 -10.37 33.92
N VAL A 218 -18.89 -10.40 34.15
CA VAL A 218 -18.23 -11.04 35.32
C VAL A 218 -17.56 -10.00 36.22
N PHE A 219 -16.85 -9.04 35.63
CA PHE A 219 -16.07 -8.04 36.34
C PHE A 219 -16.79 -6.69 36.37
N SER A 220 -16.65 -5.97 37.48
CA SER A 220 -17.03 -4.56 37.57
C SER A 220 -16.13 -3.68 36.69
N ASP A 221 -16.59 -2.47 36.38
CA ASP A 221 -15.81 -1.49 35.63
C ASP A 221 -14.49 -1.13 36.32
N ALA A 222 -14.48 -1.09 37.66
CA ALA A 222 -13.28 -0.85 38.45
C ALA A 222 -12.25 -1.99 38.33
N GLU A 223 -12.71 -3.24 38.40
CA GLU A 223 -11.86 -4.43 38.25
C GLU A 223 -11.30 -4.53 36.82
N LEU A 224 -12.11 -4.28 35.80
CA LEU A 224 -11.63 -4.26 34.41
C LEU A 224 -10.59 -3.19 34.17
N LYS A 225 -10.79 -1.98 34.70
CA LYS A 225 -9.80 -0.89 34.60
C LYS A 225 -8.51 -1.20 35.35
N ALA A 226 -8.59 -1.95 36.44
CA ALA A 226 -7.42 -2.38 37.19
C ALA A 226 -6.64 -3.50 36.46
N LEU A 227 -7.33 -4.44 35.81
CA LEU A 227 -6.72 -5.56 35.08
C LEU A 227 -6.24 -5.19 33.68
N TYR A 228 -6.96 -4.30 33.00
CA TYR A 228 -6.72 -3.88 31.61
C TYR A 228 -6.76 -2.33 31.51
N PRO A 229 -5.81 -1.63 32.16
CA PRO A 229 -5.76 -0.18 32.08
C PRO A 229 -5.47 0.29 30.65
N GLN A 230 -6.01 1.44 30.25
CA GLN A 230 -5.74 2.03 28.94
C GLN A 230 -4.25 2.37 28.75
N VAL A 231 -3.57 2.73 29.84
CA VAL A 231 -2.13 2.98 29.89
C VAL A 231 -1.57 2.14 31.03
N ASN A 232 -0.70 1.18 30.70
CA ASN A 232 0.01 0.40 31.71
C ASN A 232 0.98 1.31 32.49
N ASP A 233 1.09 1.09 33.79
CA ASP A 233 1.98 1.83 34.70
C ASP A 233 3.47 1.72 34.31
N SER A 234 3.83 0.63 33.64
CA SER A 234 5.18 0.31 33.19
C SER A 234 5.55 1.00 31.88
N LEU A 235 4.59 1.61 31.17
CA LEU A 235 4.86 2.38 29.96
C LEU A 235 5.31 3.79 30.34
N MET A 236 6.58 4.11 30.09
CA MET A 236 7.02 5.49 30.00
C MET A 236 6.74 6.00 28.59
N PRO A 237 5.75 6.88 28.38
CA PRO A 237 5.51 7.44 27.06
C PRO A 237 6.72 8.27 26.62
N ILE A 238 6.99 8.28 25.32
CA ILE A 238 7.99 9.17 24.72
C ILE A 238 7.60 10.64 24.97
N VAL A 239 6.28 10.90 25.06
CA VAL A 239 5.75 12.22 25.39
C VAL A 239 6.00 12.51 26.88
N PRO A 240 6.78 13.56 27.22
CA PRO A 240 7.11 13.87 28.61
C PRO A 240 5.88 14.09 29.48
N ALA A 241 5.98 13.69 30.75
CA ALA A 241 4.95 14.00 31.75
C ALA A 241 4.70 15.51 31.82
N GLY A 242 3.42 15.91 31.80
CA GLY A 242 3.01 17.31 31.81
C GLY A 242 2.92 17.98 30.43
N THR A 243 3.15 17.25 29.33
CA THR A 243 2.91 17.78 27.98
C THR A 243 1.45 18.19 27.83
N ALA A 244 1.21 19.46 27.51
CA ALA A 244 -0.12 19.99 27.25
C ALA A 244 -0.57 19.55 25.86
N PHE A 245 -1.57 18.66 25.81
CA PHE A 245 -2.24 18.33 24.55
C PHE A 245 -3.31 19.37 24.25
N ALA A 246 -3.49 19.68 22.96
CA ALA A 246 -4.65 20.44 22.51
C ALA A 246 -5.94 19.71 22.92
N THR A 247 -7.00 20.47 23.21
CA THR A 247 -8.32 19.89 23.45
C THR A 247 -8.71 19.01 22.26
N PRO A 248 -9.20 17.78 22.47
CA PRO A 248 -9.62 16.91 21.39
C PRO A 248 -10.60 17.64 20.46
N GLY A 249 -10.29 17.69 19.17
CA GLY A 249 -11.16 18.32 18.17
C GLY A 249 -12.47 17.56 17.94
N ILE A 250 -12.53 16.31 18.41
CA ILE A 250 -13.71 15.45 18.35
C ILE A 250 -13.95 14.89 19.75
N VAL A 251 -15.14 15.14 20.29
CA VAL A 251 -15.64 14.45 21.49
C VAL A 251 -16.58 13.35 21.00
N PRO A 252 -16.25 12.07 21.19
CA PRO A 252 -17.12 10.97 20.77
C PRO A 252 -18.48 11.08 21.44
N VAL A 253 -19.54 11.18 20.65
CA VAL A 253 -20.92 11.18 21.14
C VAL A 253 -21.43 9.74 21.10
N LYS A 254 -21.88 9.21 22.26
CA LYS A 254 -22.57 7.92 22.29
C LYS A 254 -23.80 8.00 21.38
N PRO A 255 -23.96 7.10 20.38
CA PRO A 255 -25.16 7.09 19.55
C PRO A 255 -26.44 6.99 20.40
N ALA A 256 -27.42 7.87 20.14
CA ALA A 256 -28.67 7.93 20.90
C ALA A 256 -29.55 6.68 20.72
N ILE A 257 -29.43 6.04 19.56
CA ILE A 257 -30.08 4.78 19.17
C ILE A 257 -28.95 3.83 18.79
N ALA A 258 -28.28 3.32 19.80
CA ALA A 258 -27.29 2.29 19.61
C ALA A 258 -27.99 0.95 19.46
N ASP A 259 -28.16 0.49 18.23
CA ASP A 259 -28.66 -0.85 17.91
C ASP A 259 -27.60 -1.95 18.04
N SER A 260 -26.37 -1.58 18.41
CA SER A 260 -25.30 -2.56 18.57
C SER A 260 -25.60 -3.48 19.74
N LEU A 261 -25.50 -4.80 19.50
CA LEU A 261 -25.47 -5.84 20.55
C LEU A 261 -24.56 -5.44 21.73
N TYR A 262 -23.51 -4.66 21.49
CA TYR A 262 -22.57 -4.15 22.49
C TYR A 262 -23.17 -3.21 23.55
N LEU A 263 -24.19 -2.41 23.22
CA LEU A 263 -24.66 -1.31 24.10
C LEU A 263 -25.89 -1.66 24.96
N ASP A 264 -26.71 -2.63 24.54
CA ASP A 264 -27.93 -3.04 25.27
C ASP A 264 -27.97 -4.55 25.64
N ASN A 265 -27.04 -5.38 25.15
CA ASN A 265 -27.01 -6.80 25.51
C ASN A 265 -26.01 -7.07 26.64
N LYS A 266 -26.52 -7.54 27.79
CA LYS A 266 -25.70 -8.02 28.91
C LYS A 266 -25.33 -9.50 28.80
N GLN A 267 -25.75 -10.19 27.75
CA GLN A 267 -25.41 -11.59 27.55
C GLN A 267 -24.06 -11.71 26.85
N ALA A 268 -23.27 -12.70 27.28
CA ALA A 268 -22.04 -13.04 26.60
C ALA A 268 -22.34 -13.45 25.15
N VAL A 269 -21.61 -12.87 24.22
CA VAL A 269 -21.71 -13.22 22.80
C VAL A 269 -20.71 -14.34 22.51
N ASN A 270 -21.13 -15.36 21.77
CA ASN A 270 -20.21 -16.38 21.25
C ASN A 270 -19.37 -15.75 20.14
N ILE A 271 -18.08 -15.58 20.39
CA ILE A 271 -17.12 -15.00 19.45
C ILE A 271 -16.32 -16.14 18.83
N THR A 272 -16.38 -16.25 17.50
CA THR A 272 -15.42 -17.05 16.75
C THR A 272 -14.34 -16.11 16.26
N GLU A 273 -13.16 -16.17 16.88
CA GLU A 273 -12.02 -15.41 16.40
C GLU A 273 -11.48 -16.03 15.11
N VAL A 274 -11.55 -15.26 14.03
CA VAL A 274 -11.14 -15.73 12.70
C VAL A 274 -9.63 -15.59 12.51
N SER A 275 -9.00 -14.62 13.19
CA SER A 275 -7.55 -14.39 13.19
C SER A 275 -7.17 -13.42 14.30
N ARG A 276 -6.04 -13.66 14.97
CA ARG A 276 -5.33 -12.70 15.82
C ARG A 276 -3.85 -12.67 15.41
N PRO A 277 -3.18 -11.51 15.44
CA PRO A 277 -1.74 -11.43 15.30
C PRO A 277 -1.03 -12.30 16.35
N ASP A 278 0.16 -12.80 16.03
CA ASP A 278 1.00 -13.45 17.03
C ASP A 278 1.32 -12.43 18.13
N LYS A 279 1.09 -12.81 19.39
CA LYS A 279 1.38 -11.98 20.56
C LYS A 279 2.86 -11.61 20.70
N ASN A 280 3.74 -12.34 20.01
CA ASN A 280 5.17 -12.08 19.97
C ASN A 280 5.59 -11.17 18.80
N ASN A 281 4.64 -10.72 17.97
CA ASN A 281 4.92 -9.68 16.98
C ASN A 281 5.29 -8.38 17.72
N GLY A 282 6.37 -7.75 17.28
CA GLY A 282 6.90 -6.55 17.91
C GLY A 282 7.89 -5.86 16.99
N SER A 283 8.66 -4.93 17.52
CA SER A 283 9.77 -4.30 16.80
C SER A 283 10.78 -3.81 17.83
N ASN A 284 12.03 -3.66 17.43
CA ASN A 284 13.04 -3.05 18.28
C ASN A 284 13.28 -1.60 17.86
N ASN A 285 13.52 -0.74 18.83
CA ASN A 285 14.10 0.57 18.61
C ASN A 285 14.94 0.95 19.83
N TRP A 286 16.06 1.63 19.61
CA TRP A 286 16.90 2.12 20.68
C TRP A 286 17.59 3.41 20.25
N VAL A 287 17.75 4.29 21.24
CA VAL A 287 18.50 5.55 21.12
C VAL A 287 19.52 5.58 22.24
N VAL A 288 20.78 5.81 21.87
CA VAL A 288 21.87 6.00 22.82
C VAL A 288 22.28 7.47 22.77
N SER A 289 22.19 8.15 23.91
CA SER A 289 22.69 9.52 24.07
C SER A 289 24.18 9.60 23.70
N GLY A 290 24.59 10.70 23.07
CA GLY A 290 26.00 10.97 22.78
C GLY A 290 26.90 10.96 24.02
N SER A 291 26.37 11.29 25.21
CA SER A 291 27.11 11.16 26.48
C SER A 291 27.43 9.71 26.87
N ARG A 292 26.88 8.73 26.15
CA ARG A 292 27.09 7.28 26.34
C ARG A 292 27.76 6.63 25.14
N THR A 293 28.25 7.39 24.17
CA THR A 293 28.98 6.89 23.00
C THR A 293 30.41 7.43 22.98
N GLU A 294 31.35 6.68 22.41
CA GLU A 294 32.76 7.11 22.32
C GLU A 294 32.93 8.34 21.43
N SER A 295 32.14 8.45 20.36
CA SER A 295 32.20 9.59 19.42
C SER A 295 31.56 10.86 19.95
N GLY A 296 30.79 10.79 21.05
CA GLY A 296 29.96 11.90 21.53
C GLY A 296 28.69 12.15 20.70
N ALA A 297 28.48 11.44 19.59
CA ALA A 297 27.28 11.55 18.75
C ALA A 297 26.20 10.54 19.17
N PRO A 298 24.90 10.90 19.12
CA PRO A 298 23.83 9.95 19.42
C PRO A 298 23.79 8.81 18.40
N ILE A 299 23.40 7.62 18.85
CA ILE A 299 23.12 6.46 17.98
C ILE A 299 21.62 6.21 18.00
N LEU A 300 21.02 6.13 16.81
CA LEU A 300 19.63 5.72 16.60
C LEU A 300 19.66 4.41 15.82
N CYS A 301 18.92 3.39 16.27
CA CYS A 301 18.63 2.24 15.42
C CYS A 301 17.16 1.88 15.45
N ASN A 302 16.64 1.66 14.25
CA ASN A 302 15.27 1.26 13.98
C ASN A 302 15.30 -0.17 13.41
N ASP A 303 14.42 -1.03 13.90
CA ASP A 303 14.33 -2.44 13.49
C ASP A 303 12.85 -2.86 13.46
N PRO A 304 12.07 -2.37 12.49
CA PRO A 304 10.65 -2.70 12.35
C PRO A 304 10.48 -4.15 11.89
N HIS A 305 9.70 -4.95 12.62
CA HIS A 305 9.36 -6.32 12.20
C HIS A 305 7.94 -6.36 11.64
N LEU A 306 7.85 -6.66 10.36
CA LEU A 306 6.61 -6.91 9.64
C LEU A 306 6.73 -8.25 8.90
N GLU A 307 5.60 -8.74 8.38
CA GLU A 307 5.59 -9.95 7.57
C GLU A 307 6.52 -9.82 6.35
N LEU A 308 7.31 -10.86 6.10
CA LEU A 308 8.17 -10.93 4.93
C LEU A 308 7.31 -11.18 3.69
N SER A 309 7.28 -10.21 2.78
CA SER A 309 6.54 -10.28 1.52
C SER A 309 7.47 -10.10 0.32
N LEU A 310 7.05 -10.62 -0.83
CA LEU A 310 7.66 -10.32 -2.12
C LEU A 310 6.57 -9.76 -3.06
N PRO A 311 6.68 -8.49 -3.49
CA PRO A 311 7.72 -7.51 -3.14
C PRO A 311 7.69 -7.08 -1.67
N SER A 312 8.82 -6.55 -1.17
CA SER A 312 8.93 -6.04 0.21
C SER A 312 7.92 -4.93 0.47
N ILE A 313 7.46 -4.79 1.72
CA ILE A 313 6.59 -3.69 2.15
C ILE A 313 7.31 -2.35 1.98
N TRP A 314 8.59 -2.31 2.33
CA TRP A 314 9.38 -1.09 2.34
C TRP A 314 10.12 -0.88 1.01
N TYR A 315 10.15 0.38 0.58
CA TYR A 315 10.96 0.89 -0.51
C TYR A 315 11.98 1.87 0.07
N GLU A 316 13.27 1.54 0.01
CA GLU A 316 14.36 2.38 0.52
C GLU A 316 14.65 3.52 -0.47
N LEU A 317 14.84 4.74 0.02
CA LEU A 317 15.16 5.92 -0.79
C LEU A 317 15.73 7.08 0.04
N GLN A 318 16.39 8.00 -0.66
CA GLN A 318 16.75 9.32 -0.15
C GLN A 318 16.02 10.41 -0.91
N VAL A 319 15.54 11.42 -0.19
CA VAL A 319 14.96 12.63 -0.76
C VAL A 319 15.69 13.85 -0.20
N VAL A 320 16.26 14.65 -1.08
CA VAL A 320 17.05 15.84 -0.78
C VAL A 320 16.46 17.06 -1.49
N THR A 321 16.20 18.10 -0.70
CA THR A 321 15.77 19.43 -1.15
C THR A 321 16.59 20.50 -0.40
N PRO A 322 16.52 21.79 -0.78
CA PRO A 322 17.14 22.86 0.02
C PRO A 322 16.62 22.93 1.47
N LYS A 323 15.45 22.36 1.76
CA LYS A 323 14.83 22.38 3.10
C LYS A 323 15.07 21.11 3.91
N SER A 324 15.34 19.98 3.26
CA SER A 324 15.35 18.67 3.92
C SER A 324 16.30 17.69 3.24
N ASN A 325 16.88 16.81 4.05
CA ASN A 325 17.62 15.64 3.56
C ASN A 325 17.19 14.45 4.43
N ALA A 326 16.39 13.56 3.85
CA ALA A 326 15.86 12.40 4.54
C ALA A 326 16.24 11.13 3.79
N TYR A 327 16.77 10.15 4.52
CA TYR A 327 17.05 8.81 4.04
C TYR A 327 16.26 7.82 4.89
N GLY A 328 15.56 6.88 4.26
CA GLY A 328 14.78 5.89 4.99
C GLY A 328 13.98 5.00 4.06
N VAL A 329 12.77 4.63 4.51
CA VAL A 329 11.86 3.78 3.76
C VAL A 329 10.49 4.42 3.60
N SER A 330 9.84 4.13 2.47
CA SER A 330 8.45 4.50 2.17
C SER A 330 7.64 3.30 1.68
N LEU A 331 6.35 3.53 1.46
CA LEU A 331 5.36 2.60 0.92
C LEU A 331 5.12 2.82 -0.57
#